data_AF-A0A6B3EUY7-F1
#
_entry.id   AF-A0A6B3EUY7-F1
#
_cell.length_a   1.000
_cell.length_b   1.000
_cell.length_c   1.000
_cell.angle_alpha   90.00
_cell.angle_beta   90.00
_cell.angle_gamma   90.00
#
_symmetry.space_group_name_H-M   'P 1'
#
loop_
_entity.id
_entity.type
_entity.pdbx_description
1 polymer ?
#
loop_
_entity_poly.entity_id
_entity_poly.type
_entity_poly.pdbx_seq_one_letter_code
_entity_poly.pdbx_strand_id
1 'polypeptide(L)' 'MLDAAMATFARFGYRKTSMAEVARAADISRPGLYFLFSSKELLFRAAVEQLLERDLAAVERVLSDTRHPLPARLADAF' A
#
# COMPACT_ATOMS: atom_id res chain seq x y z
N MET A 1 4.90 -6.44 5.03
CA MET A 1 3.74 -6.40 5.96
C MET A 1 2.66 -5.44 5.47
N LEU A 2 2.94 -4.14 5.24
CA LEU A 2 1.92 -3.18 4.77
C LEU A 2 1.37 -3.53 3.37
N ASP A 3 2.18 -4.04 2.44
CA ASP A 3 1.67 -4.53 1.15
C ASP A 3 0.68 -5.70 1.31
N ALA A 4 0.97 -6.63 2.22
CA ALA A 4 0.08 -7.75 2.53
C ALA A 4 -1.21 -7.28 3.22
N ALA A 5 -1.12 -6.27 4.10
CA ALA A 5 -2.27 -5.61 4.68
C ALA A 5 -3.14 -4.97 3.61
N MET A 6 -2.55 -4.17 2.72
CA MET A 6 -3.25 -3.51 1.62
C MET A 6 -3.90 -4.52 0.67
N ALA A 7 -3.19 -5.58 0.28
CA ALA A 7 -3.75 -6.65 -0.55
C ALA A 7 -4.95 -7.34 0.12
N THR A 8 -4.89 -7.57 1.43
CA THR A 8 -5.99 -8.15 2.21
C THR A 8 -7.20 -7.21 2.23
N PHE A 9 -6.97 -5.92 2.50
CA PHE A 9 -8.03 -4.90 2.47
C PHE A 9 -8.65 -4.73 1.08
N ALA A 10 -7.84 -4.77 0.01
CA ALA A 10 -8.33 -4.69 -1.36
C ALA A 10 -9.19 -5.90 -1.75
N ARG A 11 -8.80 -7.10 -1.28
CA ARG A 11 -9.52 -8.35 -1.57
C ARG A 11 -10.86 -8.46 -0.84
N PHE A 12 -10.91 -8.10 0.44
CA PHE A 12 -12.09 -8.36 1.28
C PHE A 12 -12.87 -7.09 1.64
N GLY A 13 -12.30 -5.92 1.40
CA GLY A 13 -12.82 -4.63 1.84
C GLY A 13 -12.48 -4.33 3.31
N TYR A 14 -12.44 -3.03 3.65
CA TYR A 14 -12.07 -2.57 4.99
C TYR A 14 -12.93 -3.17 6.10
N ARG A 15 -14.26 -3.20 5.92
CA ARG A 15 -15.19 -3.68 6.96
C ARG A 15 -15.00 -5.15 7.30
N LYS A 16 -14.87 -6.02 6.29
CA LYS A 16 -14.77 -7.48 6.48
C LYS A 16 -13.38 -7.95 6.87
N THR A 17 -12.34 -7.17 6.59
CA THR A 17 -10.97 -7.51 6.98
C THR A 17 -10.78 -7.40 8.49
N SER A 18 -10.22 -8.45 9.09
CA SER A 18 -9.83 -8.50 10.51
C SER A 18 -8.31 -8.38 10.70
N MET A 19 -7.88 -7.96 11.89
CA MET A 19 -6.45 -7.94 12.25
C MET A 19 -5.82 -9.34 12.23
N ALA A 20 -6.61 -10.39 12.52
CA ALA A 20 -6.14 -11.77 12.47
C ALA A 20 -5.83 -12.22 11.03
N GLU A 21 -6.69 -11.87 10.07
CA GLU A 21 -6.45 -12.17 8.65
C GLU A 21 -5.24 -11.44 8.12
N VAL A 22 -5.06 -10.16 8.48
CA VAL A 22 -3.88 -9.39 8.06
C VAL A 22 -2.61 -9.97 8.65
N ALA A 23 -2.60 -10.30 9.94
CA ALA A 23 -1.44 -10.93 10.59
C ALA A 23 -1.02 -12.23 9.89
N ARG A 24 -2.01 -13.09 9.57
CA ARG A 24 -1.79 -14.32 8.81
C ARG A 24 -1.26 -14.05 7.40
N ALA A 25 -1.81 -13.07 6.68
CA ALA A 25 -1.38 -12.72 5.33
C ALA A 25 0.03 -12.10 5.30
N ALA A 26 0.41 -11.39 6.35
CA ALA A 26 1.71 -10.74 6.50
C ALA A 26 2.78 -11.64 7.17
N ASP A 27 2.44 -12.90 7.49
CA ASP A 27 3.29 -13.85 8.19
C ASP A 27 3.88 -13.32 9.51
N ILE A 28 3.03 -12.69 10.32
CA ILE A 28 3.37 -12.21 11.66
C ILE A 28 2.34 -12.63 12.69
N SER A 29 2.72 -12.65 13.96
CA SER A 29 1.79 -12.94 15.04
C SER A 29 0.76 -11.81 15.19
N ARG A 30 -0.47 -12.17 15.58
CA ARG A 30 -1.52 -11.18 15.87
C ARG A 30 -1.10 -10.20 16.98
N PRO A 31 -0.48 -10.61 18.12
CA PRO A 31 0.05 -9.67 19.10
C PRO A 31 1.13 -8.74 18.53
N GLY A 32 2.03 -9.26 17.68
CA GLY A 32 3.05 -8.45 17.01
C GLY A 32 2.46 -7.39 16.09
N LEU A 33 1.38 -7.72 15.37
CA LEU A 33 0.67 -6.73 14.57
C LEU A 33 0.02 -5.64 15.44
N TYR A 34 -0.59 -6.00 16.57
CA TYR A 34 -1.16 -5.01 17.51
C TYR A 34 -0.11 -4.15 18.20
N PHE A 35 1.10 -4.67 18.39
CA PHE A 35 2.23 -3.90 18.89
C PHE A 35 2.64 -2.79 17.90
N LEU A 36 2.62 -3.09 16.60
CA LEU A 36 2.93 -2.12 15.54
C LEU A 36 1.77 -1.15 15.27
N PHE A 37 0.53 -1.67 15.28
CA PHE A 37 -0.69 -0.91 14.99
C PHE A 37 -1.78 -1.27 15.99
N SER A 38 -2.09 -0.33 16.87
CA SER A 38 -3.10 -0.52 17.92
C SER A 38 -4.54 -0.68 17.38
N SER A 39 -4.79 -0.32 16.12
CA SER A 39 -6.10 -0.45 15.49
C SER A 39 -6.03 -0.81 14.00
N LYS A 40 -7.13 -1.39 13.50
CA LYS A 40 -7.32 -1.66 12.07
C LYS A 40 -7.28 -0.38 11.23
N GLU A 41 -7.77 0.73 11.78
CA GLU A 41 -7.79 2.02 11.10
C GLU A 41 -6.38 2.56 10.88
N LEU A 42 -5.53 2.51 11.91
CA LEU A 42 -4.14 2.96 11.79
C LEU A 42 -3.35 2.08 10.82
N LEU A 43 -3.55 0.77 10.87
CA LEU A 43 -2.96 -0.15 9.90
C LEU A 43 -3.43 0.13 8.47
N PHE A 44 -4.72 0.35 8.27
CA PHE A 44 -5.28 0.68 6.96
C PHE A 44 -4.71 1.99 6.43
N ARG A 45 -4.66 3.04 7.26
CA ARG A 45 -4.09 4.33 6.89
C ARG A 45 -2.63 4.19 6.46
N ALA A 46 -1.80 3.54 7.26
CA ALA A 46 -0.39 3.34 6.94
C ALA A 46 -0.20 2.52 5.65
N ALA A 47 -1.05 1.52 5.42
CA ALA A 47 -1.00 0.71 4.20
C ALA A 47 -1.38 1.51 2.94
N VAL A 48 -2.38 2.40 3.05
CA VAL A 48 -2.79 3.31 1.97
C VAL A 48 -1.74 4.39 1.72
N GLU A 49 -1.20 4.99 2.78
CA GLU A 49 -0.12 5.99 2.68
C GLU A 49 1.09 5.41 1.95
N GLN A 50 1.56 4.22 2.35
CA GLN A 50 2.68 3.55 1.68
C GLN A 50 2.38 3.26 0.20
N LEU A 51 1.15 2.85 -0.12
CA LEU A 51 0.74 2.60 -1.50
C LEU A 51 0.81 3.89 -2.33
N LEU A 52 0.20 4.97 -1.83
CA LEU A 52 0.18 6.26 -2.52
C LEU A 52 1.57 6.84 -2.69
N GLU A 53 2.43 6.77 -1.67
CA GLU A 53 3.82 7.21 -1.76
C GLU A 53 4.59 6.44 -2.84
N ARG A 54 4.41 5.12 -2.91
CA ARG A 54 5.06 4.29 -3.93
C ARG A 54 4.57 4.63 -5.34
N ASP A 55 3.26 4.81 -5.50
CA ASP A 55 2.65 5.10 -6.79
C ASP A 55 3.06 6.51 -7.28
N LEU A 56 3.07 7.52 -6.40
CA LEU A 56 3.59 8.85 -6.71
C LEU A 56 5.07 8.82 -7.09
N ALA A 57 5.90 8.10 -6.33
CA ALA A 57 7.33 7.96 -6.65
C ALA A 57 7.57 7.24 -7.99
N ALA A 58 6.66 6.33 -8.40
CA ALA A 58 6.73 5.72 -9.71
C ALA A 58 6.41 6.72 -10.83
N VAL A 59 5.34 7.50 -10.67
CA VAL A 59 4.95 8.59 -11.58
C VAL A 59 6.07 9.61 -11.72
N GLU A 60 6.62 10.11 -10.61
CA GLU A 60 7.72 11.07 -10.60
C GLU A 60 8.94 10.56 -11.37
N ARG A 61 9.28 9.27 -11.23
CA ARG A 61 10.39 8.66 -11.94
C ARG A 61 10.17 8.68 -13.46
N VAL A 62 8.99 8.30 -13.93
CA VAL A 62 8.64 8.35 -15.36
C VAL A 62 8.68 9.79 -15.87
N LEU A 63 8.09 10.73 -15.13
CA LEU A 63 8.07 12.13 -15.50
C LEU A 63 9.46 12.78 -15.47
N SER A 64 10.39 12.29 -14.66
CA SER A 64 11.77 12.82 -14.60
C SER A 64 12.65 12.40 -15.80
N ASP A 65 12.21 11.44 -16.62
CA ASP A 65 13.03 10.90 -17.72
C ASP A 65 13.08 11.83 -18.95
N THR A 66 13.96 12.83 -18.90
CA THR A 66 14.12 13.84 -19.97
C THR A 66 14.62 13.28 -21.30
N ARG A 67 14.97 11.98 -21.38
CA ARG A 67 15.30 11.32 -22.66
C ARG A 67 14.08 11.15 -23.56
N HIS A 68 12.87 11.21 -23.00
CA HIS A 68 11.62 11.06 -23.73
C HIS A 68 10.82 12.39 -23.78
N PRO A 69 10.12 12.69 -24.89
CA PRO A 69 9.26 13.86 -24.98
C PRO A 69 8.11 13.78 -23.96
N LEU A 70 7.66 14.94 -23.45
CA LEU A 70 6.65 15.02 -22.39
C LEU A 70 5.37 14.19 -22.67
N PRO A 71 4.78 14.20 -23.89
CA PRO A 71 3.61 13.38 -24.17
C PRO A 71 3.81 11.88 -23.95
N ALA A 72 5.00 11.35 -24.27
CA ALA A 72 5.31 9.94 -24.05
C ALA A 72 5.40 9.62 -22.55
N ARG A 73 6.10 10.46 -21.78
CA ARG A 73 6.16 10.32 -20.31
C ARG A 73 4.81 10.43 -19.63
N LEU A 74 3.93 11.32 -20.12
CA LEU A 74 2.58 11.45 -19.58
C LEU A 74 1.74 10.19 -19.85
N ALA A 75 1.87 9.60 -21.03
CA ALA A 75 1.17 8.36 -21.36
C ALA A 75 1.66 7.16 -20.53
N ASP A 76 2.95 7.10 -20.21
CA ASP A 76 3.54 5.99 -19.46
C ASP A 76 3.35 6.11 -17.94
N ALA A 77 2.94 7.28 -17.44
CA ALA A 77 2.76 7.55 -16.01
C ALA A 77 1.35 7.22 -15.47
N PHE A 78 0.37 6.94 -16.34
CA PHE A 78 -1.04 6.70 -15.99
C PHE A 78 -1.57 5.43 -16.66
#